data_AF-A0A1M7J9S5-F1
#
_entry.id   AF-A0A1M7J9S5-F1
#
_cell.length_a   1.000
_cell.length_b   1.000
_cell.length_c   1.000
_cell.angle_alpha   90.00
_cell.angle_beta   90.00
_cell.angle_gamma   90.00
#
_symmetry.space_group_name_H-M   'P 1'
#
loop_
_entity.id
_entity.type
_entity.pdbx_description
1 polymer ?
#
loop_
_entity_poly.entity_id
_entity_poly.type
_entity_poly.pdbx_seq_one_letter_code
_entity_poly.pdbx_strand_id
1 'polypeptide(L)'
;MKNKIFITVILSFTSGIFFSQNLSFKDKNLEKAVIENFDMNKDNAISKFEAEGITNLFLVNKGITLTDDLPFFRNATTILLDDNAIPNASIKSLNKLELFSCTGCKISKFEADNLPKLMSLYLDNNNIENISFRLAPRINQLTISLNKLKTIDLSSLKYLKKLNLEHNQLQKLDISLNKELQTLNLAGNKMKEADVRKGMKTDVTIFGFEE
;
A
#
# COMPACT_ATOMS: atom_id res chain seq x y z
N MET A 1 29.49 3.38 72.71
CA MET A 1 28.74 2.30 72.02
C MET A 1 28.39 2.79 70.62
N LYS A 2 28.79 2.07 69.57
CA LYS A 2 28.64 2.46 68.16
C LYS A 2 27.23 2.07 67.67
N ASN A 3 26.38 3.03 67.31
CA ASN A 3 25.09 2.75 66.67
C ASN A 3 25.30 2.54 65.17
N LYS A 4 25.11 1.31 64.71
CA LYS A 4 25.06 0.98 63.27
C LYS A 4 23.65 1.28 62.77
N ILE A 5 23.53 2.21 61.81
CA ILE A 5 22.29 2.46 61.08
C ILE A 5 22.21 1.40 59.97
N PHE A 6 21.21 0.52 60.05
CA PHE A 6 20.85 -0.39 58.97
C PHE A 6 19.93 0.37 58.01
N ILE A 7 20.43 0.76 56.84
CA ILE A 7 19.60 1.27 55.75
C ILE A 7 19.13 0.05 54.96
N THR A 8 17.89 -0.36 55.17
CA THR A 8 17.22 -1.35 54.33
C THR A 8 16.83 -0.67 53.03
N VAL A 9 17.64 -0.83 51.98
CA VAL A 9 17.25 -0.46 50.62
C VAL A 9 16.22 -1.47 50.14
N ILE A 10 14.95 -1.08 50.16
CA ILE A 10 13.88 -1.83 49.49
C ILE A 10 14.05 -1.55 47.99
N LEU A 11 14.75 -2.46 47.29
CA LEU A 11 14.69 -2.56 45.83
C LEU A 11 13.30 -3.05 45.47
N SER A 12 12.36 -2.12 45.25
CA SER A 12 11.10 -2.41 44.60
C SER A 12 11.40 -2.77 43.13
N PHE A 13 11.56 -4.07 42.86
CA PHE A 13 11.39 -4.61 41.52
C PHE A 13 9.91 -4.48 41.15
N THR A 14 9.50 -3.27 40.74
CA THR A 14 8.28 -3.16 39.95
C THR A 14 8.65 -3.68 38.57
N SER A 15 8.36 -4.96 38.30
CA SER A 15 8.22 -5.43 36.93
C SER A 15 7.15 -4.54 36.29
N GLY A 16 7.61 -3.52 35.56
CA GLY A 16 6.75 -2.66 34.79
C GLY A 16 6.05 -3.53 33.76
N ILE A 17 4.84 -3.98 34.07
CA ILE A 17 3.90 -4.44 33.07
C ILE A 17 3.56 -3.17 32.30
N PHE A 18 4.32 -2.90 31.25
CA PHE A 18 3.95 -1.88 30.28
C PHE A 18 2.67 -2.37 29.62
N PHE A 19 1.51 -2.00 30.18
CA PHE A 19 0.27 -2.06 29.43
C PHE A 19 0.42 -1.10 28.27
N SER A 20 0.67 -1.65 27.08
CA SER A 20 0.61 -0.89 25.85
C SER A 20 -0.80 -0.33 25.73
N GLN A 21 -0.92 0.98 25.48
CA GLN A 21 -2.23 1.58 25.27
C GLN A 21 -2.93 0.95 24.05
N ASN A 22 -4.23 0.72 24.18
CA ASN A 22 -5.09 0.27 23.08
C ASN A 22 -5.23 1.37 22.05
N LEU A 23 -5.19 0.97 20.78
CA LEU A 23 -5.34 1.89 19.66
C LEU A 23 -6.80 2.28 19.49
N SER A 24 -7.01 3.51 19.04
CA SER A 24 -8.34 4.01 18.68
C SER A 24 -8.42 4.11 17.16
N PHE A 25 -9.31 3.33 16.57
CA PHE A 25 -9.53 3.29 15.13
C PHE A 25 -10.65 4.24 14.69
N LYS A 26 -10.41 4.95 13.58
CA LYS A 26 -11.43 5.74 12.90
C LYS A 26 -12.39 4.85 12.10
N ASP A 27 -11.87 3.84 11.42
CA ASP A 27 -12.69 2.89 10.67
C ASP A 27 -13.09 1.70 11.57
N LYS A 28 -14.38 1.59 11.89
CA LYS A 28 -14.90 0.53 12.75
C LYS A 28 -14.91 -0.86 12.11
N ASN A 29 -14.96 -0.92 10.78
CA ASN A 29 -14.87 -2.19 10.08
C ASN A 29 -13.42 -2.69 10.05
N LEU A 30 -12.45 -1.77 9.91
CA LEU A 30 -11.04 -2.09 10.07
C LEU A 30 -10.76 -2.57 11.49
N GLU A 31 -11.19 -1.81 12.51
CA GLU A 31 -11.06 -2.17 13.93
C GLU A 31 -11.57 -3.58 14.22
N LYS A 32 -12.82 -3.85 13.83
CA LYS A 32 -13.44 -5.16 13.98
C LYS A 32 -12.62 -6.25 13.27
N ALA A 33 -12.23 -6.01 12.02
CA ALA A 33 -11.50 -7.00 11.24
C ALA A 33 -10.12 -7.28 11.82
N VAL A 34 -9.43 -6.30 12.43
CA VAL A 34 -8.14 -6.56 13.06
C VAL A 34 -8.27 -7.25 14.42
N ILE A 35 -9.28 -6.90 15.23
CA ILE A 35 -9.57 -7.61 16.48
C ILE A 35 -9.86 -9.09 16.20
N GLU A 36 -10.71 -9.39 15.22
CA GLU A 36 -11.08 -10.78 14.87
C GLU A 36 -9.88 -11.66 14.49
N ASN A 37 -8.80 -11.08 13.98
CA ASN A 37 -7.69 -11.82 13.40
C ASN A 37 -6.37 -11.69 14.18
N PHE A 38 -6.20 -10.66 15.00
CA PHE A 38 -4.91 -10.29 15.57
C PHE A 38 -4.94 -9.91 17.07
N ASP A 39 -6.10 -9.91 17.72
CA ASP A 39 -6.21 -9.75 19.17
C ASP A 39 -5.62 -10.99 19.87
N MET A 40 -4.42 -10.85 20.43
CA MET A 40 -3.66 -11.97 21.02
C MET A 40 -4.11 -12.25 22.46
N ASN A 41 -4.44 -11.21 23.21
CA ASN A 41 -4.80 -11.32 24.62
C ASN A 41 -6.31 -11.47 24.84
N LYS A 42 -7.11 -11.35 23.77
CA LYS A 42 -8.58 -11.45 23.73
C LYS A 42 -9.28 -10.41 24.59
N ASP A 43 -8.71 -9.21 24.69
CA ASP A 43 -9.30 -8.09 25.43
C ASP A 43 -10.30 -7.28 24.58
N ASN A 44 -10.57 -7.71 23.35
CA ASN A 44 -11.41 -7.06 22.34
C ASN A 44 -10.88 -5.69 21.91
N ALA A 45 -9.56 -5.51 21.94
CA ALA A 45 -8.89 -4.35 21.39
C ALA A 45 -7.58 -4.77 20.71
N ILE A 46 -6.97 -3.81 20.01
CA ILE A 46 -5.60 -3.98 19.51
C ILE A 46 -4.73 -2.97 20.23
N SER A 47 -3.76 -3.48 20.97
CA SER A 47 -2.69 -2.69 21.56
C SER A 47 -1.66 -2.29 20.50
N LYS A 48 -0.89 -1.23 20.77
CA LYS A 48 0.28 -0.87 19.94
C LYS A 48 1.26 -2.04 19.76
N PHE A 49 1.50 -2.84 20.80
CA PHE A 49 2.39 -4.01 20.71
C PHE A 49 1.88 -5.04 19.70
N GLU A 50 0.59 -5.38 19.73
CA GLU A 50 -0.02 -6.30 18.77
C GLU A 50 0.05 -5.74 17.35
N ALA A 51 -0.31 -4.47 17.15
CA ALA A 51 -0.23 -3.82 15.83
C ALA A 51 1.20 -3.80 15.25
N GLU A 52 2.21 -3.60 16.10
CA GLU A 52 3.62 -3.65 15.70
C GLU A 52 4.09 -5.07 15.38
N GLY A 53 3.43 -6.11 15.90
CA GLY A 53 3.69 -7.51 15.56
C GLY A 53 3.18 -7.93 14.17
N ILE A 54 2.24 -7.17 13.59
CA ILE A 54 1.60 -7.51 12.32
C ILE A 54 2.49 -7.14 11.13
N THR A 55 2.86 -8.15 10.35
CA THR A 55 3.64 -8.00 9.11
C THR A 55 2.79 -8.16 7.85
N ASN A 56 1.70 -8.92 7.91
CA ASN A 56 0.80 -9.15 6.79
C ASN A 56 -0.63 -8.85 7.22
N LEU A 57 -1.25 -7.88 6.54
CA LEU A 57 -2.61 -7.43 6.82
C LEU A 57 -3.52 -7.82 5.64
N PHE A 58 -4.31 -8.88 5.81
CA PHE A 58 -5.23 -9.38 4.79
C PHE A 58 -6.67 -9.07 5.18
N LEU A 59 -7.22 -7.97 4.67
CA LEU A 59 -8.54 -7.46 5.06
C LEU A 59 -9.47 -7.31 3.84
N VAL A 60 -9.53 -8.36 3.02
CA VAL A 60 -10.37 -8.41 1.83
C VAL A 60 -11.84 -8.48 2.20
N ASN A 61 -12.69 -7.68 1.53
CA ASN A 61 -14.15 -7.68 1.69
C ASN A 61 -14.59 -7.57 3.17
N LYS A 62 -14.07 -6.57 3.87
CA LYS A 62 -14.38 -6.31 5.29
C LYS A 62 -15.31 -5.11 5.49
N GLY A 63 -15.72 -4.45 4.41
CA GLY A 63 -16.52 -3.23 4.47
C GLY A 63 -15.72 -2.01 4.93
N ILE A 64 -14.38 -2.05 4.83
CA ILE A 64 -13.51 -0.93 5.19
C ILE A 64 -13.79 0.25 4.27
N THR A 65 -13.76 1.45 4.83
CA THR A 65 -14.08 2.70 4.16
C THR A 65 -12.97 3.75 4.24
N LEU A 66 -12.10 3.68 5.26
CA LEU A 66 -11.00 4.60 5.49
C LEU A 66 -9.67 3.86 5.66
N THR A 67 -8.57 4.51 5.27
CA THR A 67 -7.20 3.99 5.45
C THR A 67 -6.40 4.77 6.48
N ASP A 68 -7.03 5.70 7.21
CA ASP A 68 -6.40 6.56 8.22
C ASP A 68 -5.65 5.80 9.32
N ASP A 69 -6.09 4.58 9.62
CA ASP A 69 -5.56 3.76 10.71
C ASP A 69 -4.42 2.83 10.25
N LEU A 70 -4.14 2.71 8.94
CA LEU A 70 -3.03 1.90 8.43
C LEU A 70 -1.65 2.24 9.05
N PRO A 71 -1.32 3.50 9.38
CA PRO A 71 -0.07 3.84 10.06
C PRO A 71 0.13 3.22 11.44
N PHE A 72 -0.87 2.53 12.01
CA PHE A 72 -0.69 1.70 13.20
C PHE A 72 0.15 0.45 12.90
N PHE A 73 0.06 -0.10 11.70
CA PHE A 73 0.74 -1.33 11.27
C PHE A 73 2.10 -1.02 10.62
N ARG A 74 2.97 -0.31 11.35
CA ARG A 74 4.24 0.23 10.80
C ARG A 74 5.23 -0.83 10.32
N ASN A 75 5.06 -2.06 10.81
CA ASN A 75 5.88 -3.21 10.43
C ASN A 75 5.30 -4.05 9.31
N ALA A 76 4.11 -3.70 8.79
CA ALA A 76 3.50 -4.40 7.68
C ALA A 76 4.37 -4.30 6.41
N THR A 77 4.64 -5.45 5.82
CA THR A 77 5.27 -5.60 4.51
C THR A 77 4.23 -5.80 3.41
N THR A 78 3.06 -6.35 3.78
CA THR A 78 1.97 -6.65 2.86
C THR A 78 0.66 -6.14 3.43
N ILE A 79 -0.10 -5.36 2.64
CA ILE A 79 -1.46 -4.93 2.96
C ILE A 79 -2.36 -5.20 1.77
N LEU A 80 -3.39 -6.02 1.97
CA LEU A 80 -4.43 -6.33 0.98
C LEU A 80 -5.79 -5.84 1.49
N LEU A 81 -6.38 -4.88 0.78
CA LEU A 81 -7.68 -4.26 1.09
C LEU A 81 -8.70 -4.50 -0.03
N ASP A 82 -8.51 -5.52 -0.84
CA ASP A 82 -9.36 -5.77 -2.01
C ASP A 82 -10.85 -5.89 -1.63
N ASP A 83 -11.72 -5.51 -2.57
CA ASP A 83 -13.17 -5.61 -2.46
C ASP A 83 -13.78 -4.86 -1.25
N ASN A 84 -13.13 -3.78 -0.81
CA ASN A 84 -13.70 -2.83 0.16
C ASN A 84 -14.32 -1.60 -0.55
N ALA A 85 -14.82 -0.61 0.20
CA ALA A 85 -15.41 0.59 -0.35
C ALA A 85 -14.66 1.83 0.14
N ILE A 86 -13.49 2.10 -0.46
CA ILE A 86 -12.52 3.11 -0.02
C ILE A 86 -12.38 4.17 -1.13
N PRO A 87 -13.26 5.20 -1.19
CA PRO A 87 -13.21 6.21 -2.26
C PRO A 87 -11.91 7.03 -2.26
N ASN A 88 -11.30 7.20 -1.09
CA ASN A 88 -10.06 7.94 -0.88
C ASN A 88 -9.05 7.05 -0.15
N ALA A 89 -8.17 6.40 -0.90
CA ALA A 89 -7.10 5.58 -0.33
C ALA A 89 -5.85 6.44 -0.11
N SER A 90 -5.35 6.47 1.12
CA SER A 90 -4.12 7.16 1.50
C SER A 90 -3.20 6.21 2.26
N ILE A 91 -2.01 5.97 1.71
CA ILE A 91 -0.95 5.17 2.34
C ILE A 91 0.29 6.03 2.60
N LYS A 92 0.57 6.31 3.87
CA LYS A 92 1.63 7.24 4.27
C LYS A 92 2.53 6.62 5.33
N SER A 93 3.84 6.83 5.22
CA SER A 93 4.84 6.46 6.23
C SER A 93 4.91 4.96 6.56
N LEU A 94 4.56 4.10 5.61
CA LEU A 94 4.68 2.64 5.73
C LEU A 94 6.04 2.19 5.20
N ASN A 95 7.10 2.49 5.97
CA ASN A 95 8.50 2.34 5.55
C ASN A 95 8.93 0.90 5.22
N LYS A 96 8.17 -0.10 5.69
CA LYS A 96 8.42 -1.52 5.43
C LYS A 96 7.51 -2.12 4.36
N LEU A 97 6.52 -1.38 3.87
CA LEU A 97 5.54 -1.89 2.91
C LEU A 97 6.21 -2.17 1.57
N GLU A 98 6.06 -3.41 1.11
CA GLU A 98 6.59 -3.92 -0.15
C GLU A 98 5.46 -4.17 -1.15
N LEU A 99 4.26 -4.54 -0.66
CA LEU A 99 3.07 -4.78 -1.47
C LEU A 99 1.84 -4.11 -0.86
N PHE A 100 1.13 -3.34 -1.69
CA PHE A 100 -0.19 -2.79 -1.40
C PHE A 100 -1.19 -3.18 -2.49
N SER A 101 -2.35 -3.71 -2.08
CA SER A 101 -3.47 -3.98 -2.98
C SER A 101 -4.75 -3.34 -2.47
N CYS A 102 -5.47 -2.68 -3.38
CA CYS A 102 -6.84 -2.22 -3.17
C CYS A 102 -7.62 -2.33 -4.48
N THR A 103 -7.71 -3.55 -4.99
CA THR A 103 -8.46 -3.90 -6.19
C THR A 103 -9.96 -3.86 -5.88
N GLY A 104 -10.78 -3.33 -6.78
CA GLY A 104 -12.24 -3.31 -6.57
C GLY A 104 -12.72 -2.34 -5.48
N CYS A 105 -11.85 -1.44 -5.01
CA CYS A 105 -12.09 -0.59 -3.85
C CYS A 105 -12.98 0.64 -4.11
N LYS A 106 -13.41 0.86 -5.36
CA LYS A 106 -14.12 2.08 -5.82
C LYS A 106 -13.32 3.38 -5.60
N ILE A 107 -11.98 3.30 -5.57
CA ILE A 107 -11.08 4.44 -5.37
C ILE A 107 -11.29 5.47 -6.47
N SER A 108 -11.54 6.72 -6.08
CA SER A 108 -11.47 7.90 -6.96
C SER A 108 -10.20 8.72 -6.73
N LYS A 109 -9.63 8.66 -5.51
CA LYS A 109 -8.42 9.39 -5.13
C LYS A 109 -7.44 8.46 -4.43
N PHE A 110 -6.22 8.39 -4.95
CA PHE A 110 -5.12 7.65 -4.33
C PHE A 110 -3.99 8.61 -3.97
N GLU A 111 -3.56 8.57 -2.70
CA GLU A 111 -2.41 9.30 -2.21
C GLU A 111 -1.40 8.33 -1.59
N ALA A 112 -0.15 8.48 -1.99
CA ALA A 112 0.97 7.74 -1.41
C ALA A 112 2.06 8.71 -0.99
N ASP A 113 2.61 8.53 0.21
CA ASP A 113 3.75 9.31 0.67
C ASP A 113 4.72 8.46 1.48
N ASN A 114 6.01 8.69 1.26
CA ASN A 114 7.12 8.04 1.95
C ASN A 114 6.98 6.50 1.98
N LEU A 115 7.05 5.87 0.80
CA LEU A 115 6.98 4.41 0.62
C LEU A 115 8.29 3.87 0.00
N PRO A 116 9.42 3.94 0.72
CA PRO A 116 10.75 3.68 0.17
C PRO A 116 10.98 2.23 -0.27
N LYS A 117 10.16 1.29 0.19
CA LYS A 117 10.25 -0.15 -0.11
C LYS A 117 9.13 -0.69 -1.00
N LEU A 118 8.14 0.13 -1.37
CA LEU A 118 7.00 -0.37 -2.15
C LEU A 118 7.47 -0.82 -3.53
N MET A 119 7.24 -2.10 -3.84
CA MET A 119 7.64 -2.76 -5.08
C MET A 119 6.43 -3.14 -5.93
N SER A 120 5.32 -3.53 -5.30
CA SER A 120 4.10 -3.96 -5.98
C SER A 120 2.91 -3.12 -5.54
N LEU A 121 2.20 -2.56 -6.51
CA LEU A 121 0.99 -1.76 -6.29
C LEU A 121 -0.13 -2.23 -7.22
N TYR A 122 -1.23 -2.70 -6.63
CA TYR A 122 -2.40 -3.19 -7.35
C TYR A 122 -3.62 -2.33 -7.03
N LEU A 123 -4.15 -1.67 -8.06
CA LEU A 123 -5.27 -0.74 -7.99
C LEU A 123 -6.28 -1.01 -9.10
N ASP A 124 -6.36 -2.26 -9.57
CA ASP A 124 -7.26 -2.67 -10.63
C ASP A 124 -8.73 -2.45 -10.25
N ASN A 125 -9.59 -2.26 -11.24
CA ASN A 125 -11.05 -2.15 -11.07
C ASN A 125 -11.46 -1.04 -10.07
N ASN A 126 -11.05 0.20 -10.38
CA ASN A 126 -11.35 1.38 -9.58
C ASN A 126 -11.89 2.52 -10.47
N ASN A 127 -12.06 3.72 -9.89
CA ASN A 127 -12.53 4.93 -10.58
C ASN A 127 -11.43 5.99 -10.71
N ILE A 128 -10.16 5.58 -10.78
CA ILE A 128 -9.01 6.50 -10.78
C ILE A 128 -8.90 7.18 -12.14
N GLU A 129 -8.94 8.51 -12.14
CA GLU A 129 -8.73 9.34 -13.34
C GLU A 129 -7.31 9.89 -13.44
N ASN A 130 -6.66 10.10 -12.29
CA ASN A 130 -5.31 10.65 -12.20
C ASN A 130 -4.56 10.00 -11.05
N ILE A 131 -3.27 9.74 -11.24
CA ILE A 131 -2.37 9.18 -10.22
C ILE A 131 -0.96 9.73 -10.38
N SER A 132 -0.23 9.88 -9.27
CA SER A 132 1.15 10.37 -9.24
C SER A 132 2.02 9.43 -8.42
N PHE A 133 3.22 9.12 -8.93
CA PHE A 133 4.16 8.20 -8.30
C PHE A 133 5.45 8.88 -7.83
N ARG A 134 5.40 10.19 -7.51
CA ARG A 134 6.60 10.93 -7.06
C ARG A 134 7.22 10.38 -5.78
N LEU A 135 6.48 9.57 -5.01
CA LEU A 135 6.83 9.15 -3.65
C LEU A 135 6.97 7.62 -3.49
N ALA A 136 6.99 6.88 -4.61
CA ALA A 136 7.14 5.42 -4.63
C ALA A 136 8.15 4.96 -5.70
N PRO A 137 9.45 5.30 -5.55
CA PRO A 137 10.44 5.18 -6.62
C PRO A 137 10.85 3.73 -6.94
N ARG A 138 10.51 2.75 -6.11
CA ARG A 138 10.96 1.35 -6.24
C ARG A 138 9.94 0.40 -6.88
N ILE A 139 8.78 0.91 -7.30
CA ILE A 139 7.74 0.08 -7.93
C ILE A 139 8.33 -0.62 -9.16
N ASN A 140 8.24 -1.94 -9.17
CA ASN A 140 8.63 -2.79 -10.29
C ASN A 140 7.42 -3.50 -10.95
N GLN A 141 6.29 -3.58 -10.24
CA GLN A 141 5.04 -4.12 -10.75
C GLN A 141 3.90 -3.19 -10.39
N LEU A 142 3.19 -2.71 -11.43
CA LEU A 142 2.08 -1.79 -11.29
C LEU A 142 0.89 -2.28 -12.11
N THR A 143 -0.27 -2.41 -11.46
CA THR A 143 -1.53 -2.74 -12.13
C THR A 143 -2.60 -1.72 -11.76
N ILE A 144 -3.13 -1.05 -12.78
CA ILE A 144 -4.21 -0.05 -12.65
C ILE A 144 -5.19 -0.28 -13.82
N SER A 145 -5.47 -1.54 -14.14
CA SER A 145 -6.43 -1.89 -15.17
C SER A 145 -7.85 -1.54 -14.74
N LEU A 146 -8.78 -1.46 -15.69
CA LEU A 146 -10.21 -1.19 -15.43
C LEU A 146 -10.38 0.09 -14.58
N ASN A 147 -9.82 1.19 -15.08
CA ASN A 147 -9.89 2.51 -14.46
C ASN A 147 -10.28 3.57 -15.52
N LYS A 148 -10.12 4.85 -15.22
CA LYS A 148 -10.53 5.97 -16.08
C LYS A 148 -9.36 6.88 -16.45
N LEU A 149 -8.13 6.35 -16.44
CA LEU A 149 -6.92 7.13 -16.73
C LEU A 149 -6.95 7.63 -18.17
N LYS A 150 -6.77 8.94 -18.35
CA LYS A 150 -6.58 9.58 -19.68
C LYS A 150 -5.12 9.82 -20.00
N THR A 151 -4.31 9.99 -18.96
CA THR A 151 -2.85 10.13 -19.02
C THR A 151 -2.24 9.48 -17.78
N ILE A 152 -0.95 9.16 -17.86
CA ILE A 152 -0.16 8.67 -16.73
C ILE A 152 1.30 9.09 -16.93
N ASP A 153 1.93 9.62 -15.88
CA ASP A 153 3.36 9.95 -15.87
C ASP A 153 4.14 8.84 -15.18
N LEU A 154 4.94 8.12 -15.96
CA LEU A 154 5.76 6.99 -15.50
C LEU A 154 7.23 7.38 -15.30
N SER A 155 7.60 8.66 -15.45
CA SER A 155 8.99 9.13 -15.48
C SER A 155 9.76 8.84 -14.19
N SER A 156 9.08 8.73 -13.05
CA SER A 156 9.70 8.38 -11.75
C SER A 156 9.92 6.87 -11.56
N LEU A 157 9.23 6.02 -12.32
CA LEU A 157 9.22 4.56 -12.12
C LEU A 157 10.36 3.86 -12.88
N LYS A 158 11.60 4.19 -12.55
CA LYS A 158 12.80 3.73 -13.27
C LYS A 158 13.04 2.22 -13.21
N TYR A 159 12.53 1.56 -12.17
CA TYR A 159 12.66 0.11 -11.94
C TYR A 159 11.42 -0.69 -12.39
N LEU A 160 10.49 -0.05 -13.11
CA LEU A 160 9.26 -0.68 -13.56
C LEU A 160 9.57 -1.81 -14.55
N LYS A 161 9.12 -3.03 -14.25
CA LYS A 161 9.30 -4.23 -15.08
C LYS A 161 8.00 -4.72 -15.69
N LYS A 162 6.89 -4.58 -14.95
CA LYS A 162 5.55 -5.04 -15.37
C LYS A 162 4.55 -3.92 -15.17
N LEU A 163 3.81 -3.61 -16.23
CA LEU A 163 2.79 -2.58 -16.22
C LEU A 163 1.50 -3.08 -16.89
N ASN A 164 0.41 -3.06 -16.14
CA ASN A 164 -0.93 -3.30 -16.68
C ASN A 164 -1.77 -2.01 -16.60
N LEU A 165 -2.16 -1.50 -17.77
CA LEU A 165 -3.03 -0.32 -17.94
C LEU A 165 -4.27 -0.66 -18.78
N GLU A 166 -4.59 -1.94 -18.90
CA GLU A 166 -5.75 -2.44 -19.64
C GLU A 166 -7.05 -1.73 -19.25
N HIS A 167 -7.95 -1.53 -20.21
CA HIS A 167 -9.26 -0.93 -20.02
C HIS A 167 -9.20 0.41 -19.26
N ASN A 168 -8.40 1.34 -19.79
CA ASN A 168 -8.38 2.76 -19.43
C ASN A 168 -8.81 3.61 -20.65
N GLN A 169 -8.56 4.92 -20.59
CA GLN A 169 -8.92 5.88 -21.64
C GLN A 169 -7.68 6.58 -22.21
N LEU A 170 -6.53 5.89 -22.20
CA LEU A 170 -5.27 6.43 -22.68
C LEU A 170 -5.30 6.62 -24.20
N GLN A 171 -4.62 7.66 -24.68
CA GLN A 171 -4.43 7.96 -26.10
C GLN A 171 -2.95 8.03 -26.49
N LYS A 172 -2.06 8.16 -25.51
CA LYS A 172 -0.62 8.20 -25.70
C LYS A 172 0.04 7.69 -24.43
N LEU A 173 1.21 7.08 -24.58
CA LEU A 173 2.02 6.65 -23.45
C LEU A 173 3.49 6.87 -23.75
N ASP A 174 4.22 7.33 -22.73
CA ASP A 174 5.66 7.49 -22.81
C ASP A 174 6.33 6.54 -21.82
N ILE A 175 7.09 5.59 -22.37
CA ILE A 175 7.87 4.61 -21.60
C ILE A 175 9.37 4.80 -21.81
N SER A 176 9.80 5.90 -22.44
CA SER A 176 11.20 6.12 -22.81
C SER A 176 12.18 6.14 -21.61
N LEU A 177 11.67 6.41 -20.40
CA LEU A 177 12.44 6.43 -19.17
C LEU A 177 12.38 5.11 -18.37
N ASN A 178 11.49 4.19 -18.73
CA ASN A 178 11.27 2.91 -18.05
C ASN A 178 12.11 1.81 -18.71
N LYS A 179 13.45 1.95 -18.62
CA LYS A 179 14.40 1.07 -19.33
C LYS A 179 14.37 -0.40 -18.90
N GLU A 180 13.85 -0.69 -17.70
CA GLU A 180 13.70 -2.05 -17.18
C GLU A 180 12.35 -2.68 -17.55
N LEU A 181 11.48 -1.98 -18.29
CA LEU A 181 10.14 -2.46 -18.61
C LEU A 181 10.20 -3.65 -19.55
N GLN A 182 9.66 -4.79 -19.11
CA GLN A 182 9.65 -6.05 -19.84
C GLN A 182 8.28 -6.32 -20.46
N THR A 183 7.21 -6.02 -19.73
CA THR A 183 5.83 -6.29 -20.17
C THR A 183 4.93 -5.08 -19.96
N LEU A 184 4.14 -4.77 -20.99
CA LEU A 184 3.18 -3.68 -21.01
C LEU A 184 1.87 -4.18 -21.62
N ASN A 185 0.79 -4.15 -20.85
CA ASN A 185 -0.55 -4.41 -21.37
C ASN A 185 -1.34 -3.11 -21.50
N LEU A 186 -1.79 -2.82 -22.73
CA LEU A 186 -2.58 -1.64 -23.10
C LEU A 186 -3.96 -2.00 -23.66
N ALA A 187 -4.37 -3.27 -23.61
CA ALA A 187 -5.63 -3.73 -24.18
C ALA A 187 -6.82 -2.86 -23.76
N GLY A 188 -7.77 -2.63 -24.67
CA GLY A 188 -8.97 -1.84 -24.37
C GLY A 188 -8.74 -0.34 -24.12
N ASN A 189 -7.55 0.20 -24.44
CA ASN A 189 -7.34 1.65 -24.58
C ASN A 189 -7.56 2.08 -26.03
N LYS A 190 -7.70 3.39 -26.27
CA LYS A 190 -7.83 3.98 -27.62
C LYS A 190 -6.47 4.37 -28.18
N MET A 191 -5.54 3.41 -28.23
CA MET A 191 -4.16 3.62 -28.65
C MET A 191 -3.76 2.69 -29.79
N LYS A 192 -2.84 3.15 -30.62
CA LYS A 192 -2.08 2.36 -31.57
C LYS A 192 -0.63 2.23 -31.08
N GLU A 193 0.12 1.30 -31.67
CA GLU A 193 1.53 1.14 -31.30
C GLU A 193 2.36 2.41 -31.51
N ALA A 194 2.07 3.18 -32.56
CA ALA A 194 2.73 4.46 -32.85
C ALA A 194 2.51 5.54 -31.76
N ASP A 195 1.48 5.39 -30.92
CA ASP A 195 1.19 6.31 -29.81
C ASP A 195 2.03 6.01 -28.56
N VAL A 196 2.83 4.94 -28.59
CA VAL A 196 3.77 4.59 -27.51
C VAL A 196 5.16 5.12 -27.85
N ARG A 197 5.62 6.10 -27.09
CA ARG A 197 7.00 6.59 -27.17
C ARG A 197 7.93 5.62 -26.43
N LYS A 198 8.61 4.77 -27.19
CA LYS A 198 9.62 3.82 -26.70
C LYS A 198 11.00 4.50 -26.53
N GLY A 199 11.85 3.96 -25.67
CA GLY A 199 13.24 4.39 -25.52
C GLY A 199 14.18 3.62 -26.45
N MET A 200 15.40 4.12 -26.69
CA MET A 200 16.36 3.52 -27.64
C MET A 200 16.82 2.09 -27.28
N LYS A 201 16.48 1.56 -26.10
CA LYS A 201 16.93 0.25 -25.58
C LYS A 201 15.81 -0.60 -24.94
N THR A 202 14.54 -0.24 -25.14
CA THR A 202 13.42 -0.99 -24.56
C THR A 202 13.02 -2.15 -25.47
N ASP A 203 13.44 -3.36 -25.11
CA ASP A 203 12.86 -4.61 -25.61
C ASP A 203 11.67 -4.96 -24.71
N VAL A 204 10.52 -4.33 -25.00
CA VAL A 204 9.29 -4.46 -24.23
C VAL A 204 8.28 -5.27 -25.04
N THR A 205 7.74 -6.32 -24.44
CA THR A 205 6.58 -7.02 -25.00
C THR A 205 5.33 -6.20 -24.71
N ILE A 206 4.69 -5.71 -25.76
CA ILE A 206 3.46 -4.91 -25.66
C ILE A 206 2.27 -5.73 -26.13
N PHE A 207 1.21 -5.77 -25.33
CA PHE A 207 -0.05 -6.44 -25.63
C PHE A 207 -1.16 -5.42 -25.83
N GLY A 208 -2.17 -5.77 -26.62
CA GLY A 208 -3.46 -5.07 -26.64
C GLY A 208 -3.65 -4.00 -27.70
N PHE A 209 -2.82 -3.99 -28.75
CA PHE A 209 -3.18 -3.33 -30.00
C PHE A 209 -3.98 -4.34 -30.84
N GLU A 210 -5.13 -3.91 -31.36
CA GLU A 210 -5.80 -4.63 -32.46
C GLU A 210 -4.96 -4.46 -33.74
N GLU A 211 -4.86 -5.50 -34.56
CA GLU A 211 -4.21 -5.46 -35.88
C GLU A 211 -4.91 -4.49 -36.85
#